data_AF-A0A820VFA3-F1
#
_entry.id   AF-A0A820VFA3-F1
#
_cell.length_a   1.000
_cell.length_b   1.000
_cell.length_c   1.000
_cell.angle_alpha   90.00
_cell.angle_beta   90.00
_cell.angle_gamma   90.00
#
_symmetry.space_group_name_H-M   'P 1'
#
loop_
_entity.id
_entity.type
_entity.pdbx_description
1 polymer ?
#
loop_
_entity_poly.entity_id
_entity_poly.type
_entity_poly.pdbx_seq_one_letter_code
_entity_poly.pdbx_strand_id
1 'polypeptide(L)'
;IASYLLTYWRQYSSSFQKPIKFIDLGCGNGLLTFLLSSEGYPGLGIDMRRRRSWSLFGSSLYLESLIDPHSPTLHNLIISNQYTLLIGNHSDELTPWLPVLASQCFCDVFLLPCCFFDFSGKKFITNNNNDTTQYEQYLNYIEKIANILDFNIKKDKLRIPSTKNICFMLHEKKSENRSSDSIHTRLFNHFGIDINHEHADPQIPNHRLSSIKSKPEFYSTKLSIIHFLFEYLITHNNPLTLSSAYDILPNELCEQLKSENGGLKSVILSYRHAINFDPKTKLITLANPQLNSITLKQKQSSKQCFKTKPCFFYAFHPNSCPLTDEQCAFSHCNK
;
A
#
# COMPACT_ATOMS: atom_id res chain seq x y z
N ILE A 1 2.69 -10.83 4.69
CA ILE A 1 1.38 -10.62 5.35
C ILE A 1 0.50 -11.85 5.19
N ALA A 2 0.14 -12.26 3.96
CA ALA A 2 -0.64 -13.50 3.72
C ALA A 2 -0.11 -14.70 4.51
N SER A 3 1.19 -15.02 4.39
CA SER A 3 1.81 -16.14 5.13
C SER A 3 1.68 -16.03 6.65
N TYR A 4 1.76 -14.81 7.20
CA TYR A 4 1.57 -14.58 8.63
C TYR A 4 0.13 -14.90 9.04
N LEU A 5 -0.84 -14.34 8.33
CA LEU A 5 -2.27 -14.55 8.60
C LEU A 5 -2.64 -16.04 8.53
N LEU A 6 -2.23 -16.73 7.45
CA LEU A 6 -2.47 -18.16 7.27
C LEU A 6 -1.86 -19.00 8.40
N THR A 7 -0.64 -18.67 8.84
CA THR A 7 0.01 -19.36 9.95
C THR A 7 -0.71 -19.09 11.26
N TYR A 8 -1.07 -17.82 11.52
CA TYR A 8 -1.81 -17.41 12.71
C TYR A 8 -3.16 -18.13 12.79
N TRP A 9 -3.93 -18.14 11.72
CA TRP A 9 -5.25 -18.78 11.66
C TRP A 9 -5.19 -20.29 11.88
N ARG A 10 -4.16 -20.96 11.35
CA ARG A 10 -3.94 -22.39 11.57
C ARG A 10 -3.53 -22.69 13.01
N GLN A 11 -2.62 -21.89 13.58
CA GLN A 11 -2.10 -22.10 14.93
C GLN A 11 -3.08 -21.71 16.04
N TYR A 12 -3.87 -20.66 15.82
CA TYR A 12 -4.80 -20.08 16.80
C TYR A 12 -6.26 -20.26 16.35
N SER A 13 -6.57 -21.34 15.63
CA SER A 13 -7.92 -21.63 15.13
C SER A 13 -8.97 -21.63 16.25
N SER A 14 -8.61 -22.10 17.45
CA SER A 14 -9.47 -22.11 18.64
C SER A 14 -9.79 -20.73 19.21
N SER A 15 -9.07 -19.68 18.80
CA SER A 15 -9.36 -18.30 19.20
C SER A 15 -10.49 -17.68 18.38
N PHE A 16 -10.81 -18.22 17.20
CA PHE A 16 -11.88 -17.73 16.35
C PHE A 16 -13.21 -18.40 16.70
N GLN A 17 -14.25 -17.61 16.90
CA GLN A 17 -15.59 -18.13 17.24
C GLN A 17 -16.30 -18.75 16.03
N LYS A 18 -15.95 -18.32 14.82
CA LYS A 18 -16.56 -18.73 13.54
C LYS A 18 -15.45 -18.99 12.51
N PRO A 19 -15.73 -19.78 11.46
CA PRO A 19 -14.82 -19.91 10.32
C PRO A 19 -14.47 -18.53 9.74
N ILE A 20 -13.23 -18.40 9.28
CA ILE A 20 -12.72 -17.14 8.78
C ILE A 20 -13.31 -16.86 7.40
N LYS A 21 -14.00 -15.73 7.30
CA LYS A 21 -14.48 -15.11 6.07
C LYS A 21 -14.17 -13.63 6.14
N PHE A 22 -13.31 -13.13 5.26
CA PHE A 22 -12.66 -11.83 5.49
C PHE A 22 -13.13 -10.72 4.52
N ILE A 23 -13.04 -9.47 4.97
CA ILE A 23 -13.03 -8.29 4.09
C ILE A 23 -11.69 -7.56 4.24
N ASP A 24 -11.01 -7.30 3.12
CA ASP A 24 -9.79 -6.49 3.04
C ASP A 24 -10.16 -5.05 2.67
N LEU A 25 -10.15 -4.16 3.66
CA LEU A 25 -10.61 -2.77 3.54
C LEU A 25 -9.43 -1.85 3.20
N GLY A 26 -9.49 -1.27 1.99
CA GLY A 26 -8.35 -0.60 1.37
C GLY A 26 -7.42 -1.60 0.69
N CYS A 27 -7.97 -2.62 0.03
CA CYS A 27 -7.20 -3.75 -0.50
C CYS A 27 -6.18 -3.37 -1.60
N GLY A 28 -6.25 -2.14 -2.13
CA GLY A 28 -5.29 -1.62 -3.09
C GLY A 28 -5.15 -2.53 -4.31
N ASN A 29 -3.94 -3.02 -4.56
CA ASN A 29 -3.68 -3.89 -5.72
C ASN A 29 -4.38 -5.26 -5.65
N GLY A 30 -4.97 -5.64 -4.50
CA GLY A 30 -5.75 -6.85 -4.34
C GLY A 30 -4.95 -8.14 -4.16
N LEU A 31 -3.61 -8.10 -4.12
CA LEU A 31 -2.78 -9.29 -4.02
C LEU A 31 -3.02 -10.08 -2.72
N LEU A 32 -3.21 -9.38 -1.60
CA LEU A 32 -3.49 -10.05 -0.32
C LEU A 32 -4.82 -10.81 -0.36
N THR A 33 -5.89 -10.15 -0.80
CA THR A 33 -7.21 -10.76 -1.01
C THR A 33 -7.13 -12.00 -1.90
N PHE A 34 -6.41 -11.91 -3.02
CA PHE A 34 -6.24 -13.02 -3.96
C PHE A 34 -5.55 -14.22 -3.32
N LEU A 35 -4.42 -13.99 -2.64
CA LEU A 35 -3.64 -15.06 -2.01
C LEU A 35 -4.44 -15.77 -0.93
N LEU A 36 -5.12 -15.03 -0.05
CA LEU A 36 -5.94 -15.62 1.02
C LEU A 36 -7.11 -16.42 0.46
N SER A 37 -7.78 -15.89 -0.58
CA SER A 37 -8.87 -16.59 -1.27
C SER A 37 -8.40 -17.86 -1.98
N SER A 38 -7.24 -17.81 -2.62
CA SER A 38 -6.63 -18.96 -3.30
C SER A 38 -6.22 -20.07 -2.33
N GLU A 39 -5.92 -19.72 -1.08
CA GLU A 39 -5.62 -20.66 0.01
C GLU A 39 -6.89 -21.20 0.70
N GLY A 40 -8.08 -20.92 0.13
CA GLY A 40 -9.35 -21.49 0.56
C GLY A 40 -10.12 -20.67 1.61
N TYR A 41 -9.68 -19.46 1.94
CA TYR A 41 -10.40 -18.57 2.85
C TYR A 41 -11.30 -17.62 2.06
N PRO A 42 -12.63 -17.72 2.13
CA PRO A 42 -13.50 -16.84 1.35
C PRO A 42 -13.35 -15.38 1.79
N GLY A 43 -13.26 -14.46 0.84
CA GLY A 43 -13.16 -13.05 1.16
C GLY A 43 -13.43 -12.09 0.01
N LEU A 44 -13.48 -10.81 0.36
CA LEU A 44 -13.74 -9.70 -0.56
C LEU A 44 -12.75 -8.57 -0.30
N GLY A 45 -12.15 -8.04 -1.36
CA GLY A 45 -11.37 -6.81 -1.29
C GLY A 45 -12.22 -5.60 -1.65
N ILE A 46 -12.20 -4.55 -0.83
CA ILE A 46 -12.87 -3.29 -1.12
C ILE A 46 -11.80 -2.20 -1.22
N ASP A 47 -11.85 -1.40 -2.28
CA ASP A 47 -11.02 -0.20 -2.42
C ASP A 47 -11.86 0.90 -3.05
N MET A 48 -11.58 2.16 -2.70
CA MET A 48 -12.27 3.31 -3.28
C MET A 48 -12.06 3.44 -4.80
N ARG A 49 -11.03 2.77 -5.35
CA ARG A 49 -10.69 2.82 -6.77
C ARG A 49 -10.33 1.44 -7.28
N ARG A 50 -10.96 1.04 -8.38
CA ARG A 50 -10.59 -0.17 -9.12
C ARG A 50 -9.14 -0.11 -9.56
N ARG A 51 -8.38 -1.18 -9.31
CA ARG A 51 -6.98 -1.29 -9.74
C ARG A 51 -6.85 -2.21 -10.95
N ARG A 52 -5.91 -1.88 -11.85
CA ARG A 52 -5.60 -2.67 -13.04
C ARG A 52 -5.25 -4.13 -12.70
N SER A 53 -4.61 -4.37 -11.56
CA SER A 53 -4.22 -5.70 -11.12
C SER A 53 -5.40 -6.63 -10.82
N TRP A 54 -6.59 -6.10 -10.51
CA TRP A 54 -7.76 -6.94 -10.19
C TRP A 54 -8.20 -7.84 -11.36
N SER A 55 -7.97 -7.43 -12.61
CA SER A 55 -8.27 -8.27 -13.77
C SER A 55 -7.37 -9.51 -13.84
N LEU A 56 -6.18 -9.47 -13.24
CA LEU A 56 -5.25 -10.60 -13.19
C LEU A 56 -5.61 -11.62 -12.11
N PHE A 57 -6.35 -11.20 -11.08
CA PHE A 57 -6.64 -11.99 -9.89
C PHE A 57 -8.09 -12.49 -9.82
N GLY A 58 -8.93 -12.12 -10.79
CA GLY A 58 -10.35 -12.44 -10.83
C GLY A 58 -11.20 -11.28 -10.32
N SER A 59 -11.95 -10.65 -11.24
CA SER A 59 -12.69 -9.41 -10.93
C SER A 59 -13.81 -9.57 -9.89
N SER A 60 -14.30 -10.79 -9.66
CA SER A 60 -15.35 -11.09 -8.68
C SER A 60 -14.90 -11.04 -7.23
N LEU A 61 -13.58 -11.02 -6.97
CA LEU A 61 -13.02 -10.93 -5.61
C LEU A 61 -12.97 -9.49 -5.07
N TYR A 62 -13.37 -8.50 -5.87
CA TYR A 62 -13.15 -7.09 -5.56
C TYR A 62 -14.37 -6.22 -5.82
N LEU A 63 -14.54 -5.22 -4.97
CA LEU A 63 -15.58 -4.21 -5.07
C LEU A 63 -14.95 -2.81 -5.05
N GLU A 64 -15.24 -2.01 -6.08
CA GLU A 64 -14.92 -0.58 -6.08
C GLU A 64 -16.03 0.17 -5.33
N SER A 65 -15.73 0.64 -4.12
CA SER A 65 -16.68 1.37 -3.27
C SER A 65 -15.94 2.26 -2.29
N LEU A 66 -16.55 3.40 -1.95
CA LEU A 66 -16.14 4.16 -0.77
C LEU A 66 -16.28 3.27 0.47
N ILE A 67 -15.33 3.41 1.39
CA ILE A 67 -15.31 2.71 2.67
C ILE A 67 -15.67 3.74 3.72
N ASP A 68 -16.94 3.79 4.08
CA ASP A 68 -17.44 4.62 5.16
C ASP A 68 -17.85 3.71 6.33
N PRO A 69 -17.16 3.80 7.48
CA PRO A 69 -17.48 3.04 8.69
C PRO A 69 -18.91 3.26 9.21
N HIS A 70 -19.58 4.35 8.83
CA HIS A 70 -20.97 4.63 9.20
C HIS A 70 -21.99 4.14 8.18
N SER A 71 -21.55 3.65 7.02
CA SER A 71 -22.44 3.28 5.93
C SER A 71 -23.30 2.06 6.29
N PRO A 72 -24.64 2.19 6.33
CA PRO A 72 -25.53 1.05 6.56
C PRO A 72 -25.36 -0.04 5.49
N THR A 73 -25.00 0.35 4.26
CA THR A 73 -24.73 -0.58 3.17
C THR A 73 -23.51 -1.45 3.45
N LEU A 74 -22.43 -0.87 3.98
CA LEU A 74 -21.23 -1.62 4.35
C LEU A 74 -21.51 -2.56 5.54
N HIS A 75 -22.23 -2.09 6.55
CA HIS A 75 -22.66 -2.92 7.68
C HIS A 75 -23.52 -4.10 7.23
N ASN A 76 -24.53 -3.82 6.39
CA ASN A 76 -25.39 -4.86 5.83
C ASN A 76 -24.60 -5.85 4.99
N LEU A 77 -23.64 -5.39 4.17
CA LEU A 77 -22.75 -6.26 3.41
C LEU A 77 -21.98 -7.22 4.33
N ILE A 78 -21.39 -6.70 5.40
CA ILE A 78 -20.62 -7.49 6.38
C ILE A 78 -21.51 -8.54 7.07
N ILE A 79 -22.63 -8.09 7.65
CA ILE A 79 -23.51 -8.91 8.49
C ILE A 79 -24.27 -9.95 7.65
N SER A 80 -24.92 -9.54 6.56
CA SER A 80 -25.75 -10.45 5.75
C SER A 80 -24.94 -11.55 5.07
N ASN A 81 -23.68 -11.26 4.72
CA ASN A 81 -22.78 -12.24 4.13
C ASN A 81 -21.94 -12.97 5.19
N GLN A 82 -22.19 -12.73 6.47
CA GLN A 82 -21.52 -13.42 7.58
C GLN A 82 -19.99 -13.34 7.50
N TYR A 83 -19.45 -12.16 7.15
CA TYR A 83 -18.02 -11.91 7.29
C TYR A 83 -17.66 -11.90 8.79
N THR A 84 -16.47 -12.40 9.11
CA THR A 84 -16.03 -12.64 10.49
C THR A 84 -14.71 -11.96 10.82
N LEU A 85 -13.97 -11.49 9.81
CA LEU A 85 -12.68 -10.83 9.98
C LEU A 85 -12.57 -9.59 9.07
N LEU A 86 -12.22 -8.45 9.65
CA LEU A 86 -11.82 -7.27 8.88
C LEU A 86 -10.29 -7.19 8.83
N ILE A 87 -9.74 -6.95 7.65
CA ILE A 87 -8.31 -6.79 7.43
C ILE A 87 -8.05 -5.32 7.11
N GLY A 88 -7.23 -4.69 7.94
CA GLY A 88 -6.66 -3.38 7.71
C GLY A 88 -5.17 -3.46 7.49
N ASN A 89 -4.76 -3.73 6.25
CA ASN A 89 -3.37 -3.79 5.88
C ASN A 89 -2.89 -2.44 5.31
N HIS A 90 -2.20 -1.64 6.13
CA HIS A 90 -1.78 -0.28 5.74
C HIS A 90 -2.97 0.62 5.35
N SER A 91 -4.08 0.53 6.08
CA SER A 91 -5.36 1.17 5.71
C SER A 91 -5.46 2.67 6.03
N ASP A 92 -4.34 3.36 6.17
CA ASP A 92 -4.28 4.82 6.33
C ASP A 92 -5.31 5.39 7.32
N GLU A 93 -6.17 6.33 6.89
CA GLU A 93 -7.20 7.00 7.70
C GLU A 93 -8.23 6.03 8.30
N LEU A 94 -8.40 4.82 7.73
CA LEU A 94 -9.33 3.80 8.26
C LEU A 94 -8.79 3.06 9.48
N THR A 95 -7.49 3.18 9.77
CA THR A 95 -6.83 2.44 10.86
C THR A 95 -7.56 2.54 12.22
N PRO A 96 -7.90 3.74 12.75
CA PRO A 96 -8.64 3.85 14.02
C PRO A 96 -10.11 3.42 13.91
N TRP A 97 -10.69 3.41 12.71
CA TRP A 97 -12.10 3.12 12.45
C TRP A 97 -12.42 1.63 12.31
N LEU A 98 -11.46 0.82 11.86
CA LEU A 98 -11.64 -0.61 11.69
C LEU A 98 -12.08 -1.36 12.97
N PRO A 99 -11.51 -1.08 14.16
CA PRO A 99 -12.04 -1.63 15.41
C PRO A 99 -13.49 -1.22 15.70
N VAL A 100 -13.88 0.02 15.37
CA VAL A 100 -15.24 0.53 15.58
C VAL A 100 -16.23 -0.23 14.70
N LEU A 101 -15.95 -0.30 13.40
CA LEU A 101 -16.75 -1.03 12.42
C LEU A 101 -16.89 -2.51 12.81
N ALA A 102 -15.78 -3.14 13.21
CA ALA A 102 -15.77 -4.53 13.63
C ALA A 102 -16.58 -4.79 14.90
N SER A 103 -16.54 -3.87 15.87
CA SER A 103 -17.31 -3.98 17.11
C SER A 103 -18.83 -3.94 16.85
N GLN A 104 -19.24 -3.12 15.88
CA GLN A 104 -20.63 -3.00 15.41
C GLN A 104 -21.07 -4.20 14.56
N CYS A 105 -20.16 -4.80 13.80
CA CYS A 105 -20.43 -5.95 12.94
C CYS A 105 -20.09 -7.31 13.56
N PHE A 106 -19.66 -7.37 14.81
CA PHE A 106 -19.24 -8.59 15.52
C PHE A 106 -18.13 -9.37 14.78
N CYS A 107 -17.11 -8.65 14.31
CA CYS A 107 -15.98 -9.21 13.58
C CYS A 107 -14.68 -9.12 14.39
N ASP A 108 -13.76 -10.04 14.13
CA ASP A 108 -12.36 -9.90 14.50
C ASP A 108 -11.67 -8.88 13.58
N VAL A 109 -10.48 -8.41 13.95
CA VAL A 109 -9.69 -7.47 13.12
C VAL A 109 -8.22 -7.84 13.09
N PHE A 110 -7.64 -7.88 11.89
CA PHE A 110 -6.21 -7.75 11.69
C PHE A 110 -5.86 -6.31 11.32
N LEU A 111 -4.95 -5.67 12.05
CA LEU A 111 -4.47 -4.31 11.78
C LEU A 111 -2.96 -4.27 11.62
N LEU A 112 -2.48 -3.69 10.53
CA LEU A 112 -1.09 -3.28 10.34
C LEU A 112 -1.01 -1.74 10.18
N PRO A 113 -0.95 -0.99 11.29
CA PRO A 113 -0.89 0.46 11.25
C PRO A 113 0.46 0.96 10.71
N CYS A 114 0.42 1.86 9.72
CA CYS A 114 1.61 2.53 9.21
C CYS A 114 1.50 4.04 9.04
N CYS A 115 0.28 4.58 8.98
CA CYS A 115 0.05 6.01 8.85
C CYS A 115 -0.70 6.49 10.07
N PHE A 116 -0.20 7.54 10.70
CA PHE A 116 -0.64 7.95 12.03
C PHE A 116 -1.79 8.93 11.87
N PHE A 117 -3.00 8.40 11.68
CA PHE A 117 -4.23 9.17 11.56
C PHE A 117 -5.10 8.98 12.80
N ASP A 118 -5.75 10.06 13.24
CA ASP A 118 -6.81 10.03 14.26
C ASP A 118 -8.19 9.83 13.64
N PHE A 119 -9.23 9.79 14.46
CA PHE A 119 -10.62 9.61 14.00
C PHE A 119 -11.10 10.72 13.06
N SER A 120 -10.52 11.94 13.11
CA SER A 120 -10.89 13.05 12.23
C SER A 120 -10.26 12.97 10.83
N GLY A 121 -9.45 11.93 10.57
CA GLY A 121 -8.66 11.83 9.35
C GLY A 121 -7.42 12.73 9.32
N LYS A 122 -7.14 13.46 10.42
CA LYS A 122 -5.93 14.29 10.56
C LYS A 122 -4.77 13.46 11.08
N LYS A 123 -3.55 14.00 10.93
CA LYS A 123 -2.36 13.36 11.49
C LYS A 123 -2.43 13.36 13.00
N PHE A 124 -2.29 12.17 13.58
CA PHE A 124 -2.21 11.93 15.00
C PHE A 124 -1.09 12.78 15.61
N ILE A 125 -1.48 13.59 16.61
CA ILE A 125 -0.58 14.48 17.32
C ILE A 125 0.04 13.69 18.49
N THR A 126 1.37 13.61 18.50
CA THR A 126 2.12 12.99 19.60
C THR A 126 2.27 13.93 20.77
N ASN A 127 2.34 13.37 21.97
CA ASN A 127 2.81 14.11 23.13
C ASN A 127 4.35 14.13 23.11
N ASN A 128 4.95 15.28 23.34
CA ASN A 128 6.41 15.49 23.30
C ASN A 128 7.16 14.88 24.50
N ASN A 129 6.68 13.77 25.05
CA ASN A 129 7.37 13.05 26.12
C ASN A 129 8.54 12.25 25.54
N ASN A 130 9.74 12.43 26.10
CA ASN A 130 11.00 11.93 25.55
C ASN A 130 11.18 10.40 25.57
N ASP A 131 10.29 9.65 26.21
CA ASP A 131 10.50 8.23 26.49
C ASP A 131 9.94 7.26 25.43
N THR A 132 9.18 7.75 24.44
CA THR A 132 8.57 6.87 23.41
C THR A 132 8.58 7.49 22.02
N THR A 133 8.77 6.65 21.01
CA THR A 133 8.73 7.07 19.61
C THR A 133 7.31 7.41 19.17
N GLN A 134 7.17 8.24 18.13
CA GLN A 134 5.86 8.53 17.51
C GLN A 134 5.11 7.24 17.11
N TYR A 135 5.83 6.23 16.63
CA TYR A 135 5.21 4.96 16.26
C TYR A 135 4.66 4.22 17.47
N GLU A 136 5.42 4.13 18.56
CA GLU A 136 4.95 3.51 19.81
C GLU A 136 3.75 4.25 20.40
N GLN A 137 3.78 5.58 20.41
CA GLN A 137 2.62 6.38 20.85
C GLN A 137 1.38 6.09 20.01
N TYR A 138 1.54 5.96 18.69
CA TYR A 138 0.42 5.61 17.80
C TYR A 138 -0.07 4.17 18.02
N LEU A 139 0.83 3.20 18.23
CA LEU A 139 0.45 1.84 18.59
C LEU A 139 -0.34 1.81 19.91
N ASN A 140 0.08 2.59 20.91
CA ASN A 140 -0.63 2.72 22.17
C ASN A 140 -2.00 3.38 22.00
N TYR A 141 -2.13 4.34 21.09
CA TYR A 141 -3.42 4.93 20.72
C TYR A 141 -4.38 3.89 20.12
N ILE A 142 -3.93 3.08 19.16
CA ILE A 142 -4.75 1.99 18.57
C ILE A 142 -5.10 0.93 19.62
N GLU A 143 -4.15 0.57 20.48
CA GLU A 143 -4.36 -0.38 21.57
C GLU A 143 -5.37 0.16 22.60
N LYS A 144 -5.35 1.46 22.90
CA LYS A 144 -6.34 2.12 23.75
C LYS A 144 -7.74 2.07 23.13
N ILE A 145 -7.87 2.33 21.82
CA ILE A 145 -9.16 2.19 21.10
C ILE A 145 -9.68 0.75 21.24
N ALA A 146 -8.85 -0.24 20.95
CA ALA A 146 -9.25 -1.64 21.01
C ALA A 146 -9.66 -2.08 22.43
N ASN A 147 -8.98 -1.60 23.46
CA ASN A 147 -9.36 -1.83 24.86
C ASN A 147 -10.70 -1.18 25.20
N ILE A 148 -10.92 0.07 24.77
CA ILE A 148 -12.21 0.77 24.95
C ILE A 148 -13.33 0.08 24.21
N LEU A 149 -13.06 -0.74 23.19
CA LEU A 149 -14.05 -1.53 22.45
C LEU A 149 -14.12 -2.99 22.92
N ASP A 150 -13.52 -3.31 24.06
CA ASP A 150 -13.47 -4.63 24.69
C ASP A 150 -12.84 -5.75 23.85
N PHE A 151 -11.99 -5.45 22.86
CA PHE A 151 -11.32 -6.51 22.13
C PHE A 151 -10.30 -7.28 23.00
N ASN A 152 -10.14 -8.57 22.73
CA ASN A 152 -8.99 -9.33 23.18
C ASN A 152 -7.82 -9.05 22.24
N ILE A 153 -6.82 -8.31 22.72
CA ILE A 153 -5.72 -7.80 21.89
C ILE A 153 -4.56 -8.80 21.87
N LYS A 154 -4.09 -9.15 20.66
CA LYS A 154 -2.80 -9.81 20.43
C LYS A 154 -1.94 -8.90 19.57
N LYS A 155 -0.79 -8.49 20.10
CA LYS A 155 0.19 -7.64 19.41
C LYS A 155 1.37 -8.49 18.98
N ASP A 156 1.85 -8.31 17.76
CA ASP A 156 2.94 -9.11 17.21
C ASP A 156 3.81 -8.30 16.24
N LYS A 157 5.03 -8.77 15.99
CA LYS A 157 6.03 -8.13 15.13
C LYS A 157 6.24 -8.92 13.84
N LEU A 158 5.83 -8.33 12.72
CA LEU A 158 5.99 -8.92 11.40
C LEU A 158 7.43 -8.84 10.89
N ARG A 159 7.87 -9.92 10.23
CA ARG A 159 9.13 -9.95 9.46
C ARG A 159 8.91 -9.36 8.05
N ILE A 160 8.83 -8.04 7.97
CA ILE A 160 8.67 -7.28 6.72
C ILE A 160 9.78 -6.20 6.60
N PRO A 161 10.11 -5.71 5.39
CA PRO A 161 11.12 -4.67 5.18
C PRO A 161 10.57 -3.27 5.48
N SER A 162 9.95 -3.08 6.64
CA SER A 162 9.41 -1.81 7.12
C SER A 162 9.72 -1.67 8.61
N THR A 163 9.98 -0.44 9.07
CA THR A 163 10.08 -0.14 10.51
C THR A 163 8.72 -0.12 11.19
N LYS A 164 7.64 0.03 10.41
CA LYS A 164 6.25 -0.02 10.86
C LYS A 164 5.71 -1.43 10.67
N ASN A 165 6.17 -2.34 11.52
CA ASN A 165 5.96 -3.78 11.39
C ASN A 165 5.25 -4.44 12.57
N ILE A 166 4.71 -3.66 13.51
CA ILE A 166 3.85 -4.19 14.56
C ILE A 166 2.42 -4.28 14.03
N CYS A 167 1.81 -5.45 14.17
CA CYS A 167 0.40 -5.66 13.87
C CYS A 167 -0.39 -6.02 15.13
N PHE A 168 -1.71 -5.83 15.05
CA PHE A 168 -2.67 -6.26 16.04
C PHE A 168 -3.62 -7.30 15.44
N MET A 169 -3.91 -8.36 16.19
CA MET A 169 -5.09 -9.19 16.02
C MET A 169 -6.03 -8.90 17.17
N LEU A 170 -7.20 -8.36 16.85
CA LEU A 170 -8.24 -7.98 17.79
C LEU A 170 -9.35 -9.03 17.70
N HIS A 171 -9.52 -9.82 18.75
CA HIS A 171 -10.57 -10.83 18.80
C HIS A 171 -11.80 -10.30 19.52
N GLU A 172 -12.96 -10.42 18.90
CA GLU A 172 -14.25 -10.03 19.46
C GLU A 172 -14.56 -10.89 20.71
N LYS A 173 -15.00 -10.24 21.79
CA LYS A 173 -15.41 -10.92 23.02
C LYS A 173 -16.86 -11.35 22.94
N LYS A 174 -17.15 -12.58 23.36
CA LYS A 174 -18.50 -13.10 23.53
C LYS A 174 -19.40 -12.12 24.30
N SER A 175 -20.63 -11.95 23.79
CA SER A 175 -21.65 -10.96 24.17
C SER A 175 -21.98 -10.83 25.66
N GLU A 176 -21.53 -11.74 26.52
CA GLU A 176 -21.94 -11.82 27.93
C GLU A 176 -21.40 -10.69 28.82
N ASN A 177 -20.42 -9.90 28.35
CA ASN A 177 -19.78 -8.82 29.13
C ASN A 177 -19.73 -7.47 28.41
N ARG A 178 -20.60 -7.20 27.43
CA ARG A 178 -20.59 -5.87 26.78
C ARG A 178 -21.13 -4.82 27.76
N SER A 179 -20.39 -3.72 27.91
CA SER A 179 -20.87 -2.53 28.63
C SER A 179 -22.24 -2.10 28.09
N SER A 180 -23.12 -1.64 28.99
CA SER A 180 -24.41 -1.03 28.64
C SER A 180 -24.25 0.26 27.85
N ASP A 181 -23.11 0.93 27.99
CA ASP A 181 -22.85 2.20 27.33
C ASP A 181 -22.58 1.98 25.83
N SER A 182 -23.15 2.86 25.01
CA SER A 182 -22.92 2.82 23.57
C SER A 182 -21.44 3.00 23.24
N ILE A 183 -20.98 2.41 22.13
CA ILE A 183 -19.61 2.58 21.62
C ILE A 183 -19.25 4.07 21.53
N HIS A 184 -20.20 4.90 21.06
CA HIS A 184 -20.06 6.35 20.97
C HIS A 184 -19.75 6.96 22.35
N THR A 185 -20.58 6.69 23.36
CA THR A 185 -20.40 7.21 24.72
C THR A 185 -19.03 6.83 25.28
N ARG A 186 -18.61 5.58 25.07
CA ARG A 186 -17.34 5.07 25.58
C ARG A 186 -16.14 5.76 24.95
N LEU A 187 -16.17 5.98 23.63
CA LEU A 187 -15.10 6.68 22.92
C LEU A 187 -15.10 8.17 23.24
N PHE A 188 -16.28 8.80 23.33
CA PHE A 188 -16.42 10.20 23.73
C PHE A 188 -15.83 10.45 25.12
N ASN A 189 -16.14 9.61 26.10
CA ASN A 189 -15.62 9.76 27.47
C ASN A 189 -14.09 9.63 27.56
N HIS A 190 -13.46 8.85 26.68
CA HIS A 190 -12.01 8.58 26.73
C HIS A 190 -11.16 9.49 25.84
N PHE A 191 -11.74 9.98 24.74
CA PHE A 191 -11.03 10.78 23.74
C PHE A 191 -11.62 12.17 23.53
N GLY A 192 -12.81 12.46 24.05
CA GLY A 192 -13.56 13.68 23.74
C GLY A 192 -14.01 13.76 22.29
N ILE A 193 -14.07 12.61 21.59
CA ILE A 193 -14.36 12.53 20.17
C ILE A 193 -15.79 12.05 19.97
N ASP A 194 -16.59 12.84 19.27
CA ASP A 194 -17.90 12.42 18.80
C ASP A 194 -17.76 11.67 17.48
N ILE A 195 -17.64 10.35 17.58
CA ILE A 195 -17.48 9.50 16.39
C ILE A 195 -18.68 9.53 15.44
N ASN A 196 -19.85 10.05 15.82
CA ASN A 196 -20.97 10.18 14.88
C ASN A 196 -20.85 11.42 13.99
N HIS A 197 -20.02 12.39 14.40
CA HIS A 197 -19.73 13.62 13.67
C HIS A 197 -18.34 13.63 13.03
N GLU A 198 -17.46 12.70 13.42
CA GLU A 198 -16.21 12.45 12.73
C GLU A 198 -16.40 11.44 11.60
N HIS A 199 -15.54 11.51 10.60
CA HIS A 199 -15.46 10.49 9.56
C HIS A 199 -13.99 10.15 9.33
N ALA A 200 -13.73 8.91 8.91
CA ALA A 200 -12.50 8.63 8.17
C ALA A 200 -12.60 9.46 6.90
N ASP A 201 -12.17 10.74 6.90
CA ASP A 201 -12.27 11.63 5.75
C ASP A 201 -11.66 10.89 4.55
N PRO A 202 -12.49 10.28 3.69
CA PRO A 202 -11.97 9.47 2.63
C PRO A 202 -11.65 10.52 1.60
N GLN A 203 -10.48 11.19 1.73
CA GLN A 203 -10.11 12.37 0.95
C GLN A 203 -10.69 12.15 -0.43
N ILE A 204 -11.83 12.81 -0.71
CA ILE A 204 -12.57 12.54 -1.94
C ILE A 204 -11.54 12.83 -2.98
N PRO A 205 -11.02 11.82 -3.70
CA PRO A 205 -9.70 11.97 -4.26
C PRO A 205 -9.85 13.08 -5.26
N ASN A 206 -9.26 14.27 -4.98
CA ASN A 206 -9.68 15.55 -5.56
C ASN A 206 -10.37 15.25 -6.87
N HIS A 207 -11.71 15.31 -6.92
CA HIS A 207 -12.40 15.17 -8.18
C HIS A 207 -11.68 16.17 -9.08
N ARG A 208 -10.84 15.69 -9.99
CA ARG A 208 -10.40 16.48 -11.11
C ARG A 208 -11.70 16.63 -11.88
N LEU A 209 -12.50 17.60 -11.46
CA LEU A 209 -13.67 18.06 -12.16
C LEU A 209 -13.21 18.23 -13.60
N SER A 210 -13.86 17.48 -14.49
CA SER A 210 -14.09 17.84 -15.88
C SER A 210 -12.98 18.68 -16.51
N SER A 211 -11.84 18.06 -16.72
CA SER A 211 -11.11 18.27 -17.96
C SER A 211 -10.83 16.90 -18.53
N ILE A 212 -11.59 16.54 -19.55
CA ILE A 212 -11.12 15.64 -20.60
C ILE A 212 -9.95 16.36 -21.27
N LYS A 213 -8.82 16.40 -20.56
CA LYS A 213 -7.49 16.45 -21.13
C LYS A 213 -6.93 15.09 -20.76
N SER A 214 -6.70 14.26 -21.77
CA SER A 214 -6.02 12.97 -21.65
C SER A 214 -5.04 12.99 -20.48
N LYS A 215 -5.37 12.29 -19.39
CA LYS A 215 -4.46 12.14 -18.25
C LYS A 215 -3.14 11.63 -18.83
N PRO A 216 -1.99 12.29 -18.60
CA PRO A 216 -0.71 11.64 -18.87
C PRO A 216 -0.71 10.38 -18.01
N GLU A 217 -0.48 9.21 -18.61
CA GLU A 217 -0.35 8.00 -17.83
C GLU A 217 0.78 8.22 -16.82
N PHE A 218 0.56 7.92 -15.55
CA PHE A 218 1.60 8.04 -14.51
C PHE A 218 2.93 7.32 -14.89
N TYR A 219 2.83 6.28 -15.70
CA TYR A 219 3.99 5.61 -16.32
C TYR A 219 4.70 6.48 -17.36
N SER A 220 3.96 7.31 -18.12
CA SER A 220 4.51 8.23 -19.12
C SER A 220 5.34 9.33 -18.48
N THR A 221 4.93 9.94 -17.37
CA THR A 221 5.73 11.01 -16.73
C THR A 221 7.07 10.48 -16.22
N LYS A 222 7.07 9.37 -15.47
CA LYS A 222 8.31 8.75 -14.99
C LYS A 222 9.20 8.28 -16.14
N LEU A 223 8.60 7.70 -17.18
CA LEU A 223 9.30 7.30 -18.39
C LEU A 223 9.91 8.52 -19.11
N SER A 224 9.19 9.63 -19.23
CA SER A 224 9.66 10.87 -19.85
C SER A 224 10.82 11.50 -19.08
N ILE A 225 10.76 11.52 -17.75
CA ILE A 225 11.85 12.01 -16.90
C ILE A 225 13.11 11.17 -17.08
N ILE A 226 12.97 9.84 -17.04
CA ILE A 226 14.11 8.94 -17.22
C ILE A 226 14.63 9.01 -18.65
N HIS A 227 13.77 9.07 -19.65
CA HIS A 227 14.18 9.24 -21.05
C HIS A 227 14.97 10.54 -21.23
N PHE A 228 14.48 11.66 -20.72
CA PHE A 228 15.18 12.95 -20.77
C PHE A 228 16.58 12.87 -20.13
N LEU A 229 16.66 12.33 -18.92
CA LEU A 229 17.95 12.19 -18.22
C LEU A 229 18.88 11.20 -18.94
N PHE A 230 18.34 10.14 -19.54
CA PHE A 230 19.10 9.13 -20.27
C PHE A 230 19.73 9.76 -21.53
N GLU A 231 18.95 10.49 -22.33
CA GLU A 231 19.41 11.25 -23.50
C GLU A 231 20.44 12.31 -23.12
N TYR A 232 20.21 13.04 -22.03
CA TYR A 232 21.15 14.04 -21.56
C TYR A 232 22.51 13.42 -21.20
N LEU A 233 22.50 12.29 -20.47
CA LEU A 233 23.71 11.58 -20.06
C LEU A 233 24.45 10.98 -21.26
N ILE A 234 23.74 10.50 -22.28
CA ILE A 234 24.34 10.05 -23.55
C ILE A 234 25.02 11.21 -24.26
N THR A 235 24.31 12.34 -24.39
CA THR A 235 24.76 13.48 -25.18
C THR A 235 25.98 14.17 -24.56
N HIS A 236 25.98 14.33 -23.24
CA HIS A 236 27.00 15.12 -22.54
C HIS A 236 28.09 14.26 -21.89
N ASN A 237 27.87 12.95 -21.77
CA ASN A 237 28.78 11.99 -21.13
C ASN A 237 29.32 12.44 -19.75
N ASN A 238 28.51 13.21 -19.02
CA ASN A 238 28.88 13.81 -17.74
C ASN A 238 27.93 13.34 -16.64
N PRO A 239 28.45 12.82 -15.51
CA PRO A 239 27.63 12.49 -14.36
C PRO A 239 26.87 13.70 -13.81
N LEU A 240 25.65 13.47 -13.33
CA LEU A 240 24.79 14.51 -12.74
C LEU A 240 24.67 14.33 -11.23
N THR A 241 24.57 15.42 -10.49
CA THR A 241 24.01 15.39 -9.13
C THR A 241 22.48 15.42 -9.19
N LEU A 242 21.80 15.10 -8.09
CA LEU A 242 20.35 15.28 -8.01
C LEU A 242 19.93 16.74 -8.23
N SER A 243 20.72 17.71 -7.75
CA SER A 243 20.42 19.13 -7.95
C SER A 243 20.51 19.51 -9.42
N SER A 244 21.65 19.21 -10.06
CA SER A 244 21.84 19.51 -11.48
C SER A 244 20.82 18.77 -12.36
N ALA A 245 20.39 17.57 -11.96
CA ALA A 245 19.32 16.86 -12.66
C ALA A 245 17.96 17.56 -12.54
N TYR A 246 17.64 18.20 -11.40
CA TYR A 246 16.45 19.05 -11.29
C TYR A 246 16.58 20.32 -12.13
N ASP A 247 17.76 20.94 -12.17
CA ASP A 247 17.98 22.20 -12.87
C ASP A 247 17.82 22.08 -14.39
N ILE A 248 18.18 20.91 -14.96
CA ILE A 248 18.05 20.64 -16.40
C ILE A 248 16.67 20.09 -16.79
N LEU A 249 15.87 19.60 -15.84
CA LEU A 249 14.59 19.00 -16.15
C LEU A 249 13.58 20.09 -16.59
N PRO A 250 12.79 19.85 -17.66
CA PRO A 250 11.74 20.76 -18.07
C PRO A 250 10.78 21.10 -16.92
N ASN A 251 10.44 22.38 -16.77
CA ASN A 251 9.55 22.87 -15.71
C ASN A 251 8.23 22.09 -15.61
N GLU A 252 7.68 21.66 -16.75
CA GLU A 252 6.46 20.83 -16.79
C GLU A 252 6.65 19.47 -16.09
N LEU A 253 7.79 18.80 -16.31
CA LEU A 253 8.09 17.52 -15.65
C LEU A 253 8.41 17.71 -14.16
N CYS A 254 9.02 18.84 -13.79
CA CYS A 254 9.27 19.20 -12.39
C CYS A 254 7.97 19.46 -11.62
N GLU A 255 7.00 20.16 -12.21
CA GLU A 255 5.67 20.37 -11.60
C GLU A 255 4.91 19.04 -11.45
N GLN A 256 4.99 18.16 -12.46
CA GLN A 256 4.39 16.83 -12.36
C GLN A 256 5.04 15.99 -11.25
N LEU A 257 6.37 16.06 -11.09
CA LEU A 257 7.12 15.40 -10.00
C LEU A 257 6.69 15.86 -8.60
N LYS A 258 6.37 17.15 -8.41
CA LYS A 258 5.91 17.70 -7.11
C LYS A 258 4.58 17.08 -6.66
N SER A 259 3.75 16.65 -7.61
CA SER A 259 2.47 15.99 -7.34
C SER A 259 2.61 14.49 -6.98
N GLU A 260 3.83 13.93 -7.04
CA GLU A 260 4.11 12.53 -6.75
C GLU A 260 4.81 12.32 -5.40
N ASN A 261 4.42 11.26 -4.69
CA ASN A 261 5.14 10.81 -3.49
C ASN A 261 6.49 10.17 -3.88
N GLY A 262 7.61 10.79 -3.47
CA GLY A 262 8.96 10.18 -3.52
C GLY A 262 10.04 10.94 -4.29
N GLY A 263 9.72 12.01 -5.01
CA GLY A 263 10.70 12.87 -5.71
C GLY A 263 11.56 12.17 -6.77
N LEU A 264 12.46 12.94 -7.42
CA LEU A 264 13.29 12.48 -8.55
C LEU A 264 14.15 11.26 -8.23
N LYS A 265 14.71 11.20 -7.01
CA LYS A 265 15.51 10.05 -6.56
C LYS A 265 14.71 8.75 -6.64
N SER A 266 13.46 8.74 -6.17
CA SER A 266 12.64 7.53 -6.22
C SER A 266 12.30 7.11 -7.65
N VAL A 267 12.11 8.09 -8.54
CA VAL A 267 11.92 7.82 -9.98
C VAL A 267 13.16 7.13 -10.56
N ILE A 268 14.36 7.65 -10.32
CA ILE A 268 15.63 7.03 -10.76
C ILE A 268 15.76 5.60 -10.22
N LEU A 269 15.47 5.38 -8.93
CA LEU A 269 15.58 4.06 -8.33
C LEU A 269 14.58 3.04 -8.91
N SER A 270 13.49 3.48 -9.55
CA SER A 270 12.54 2.60 -10.25
C SER A 270 12.99 2.20 -11.67
N TYR A 271 14.01 2.88 -12.21
CA TYR A 271 14.59 2.67 -13.55
C TYR A 271 16.11 2.45 -13.51
N ARG A 272 16.62 1.73 -12.49
CA ARG A 272 18.05 1.41 -12.33
C ARG A 272 18.70 0.68 -13.52
N HIS A 273 17.89 0.08 -14.38
CA HIS A 273 18.32 -0.61 -15.58
C HIS A 273 18.69 0.33 -16.73
N ALA A 274 18.33 1.62 -16.62
CA ALA A 274 18.64 2.68 -17.58
C ALA A 274 19.63 3.68 -16.99
N ILE A 275 19.36 4.16 -15.77
CA ILE A 275 20.15 5.18 -15.08
C ILE A 275 20.49 4.69 -13.68
N ASN A 276 21.76 4.80 -13.29
CA ASN A 276 22.25 4.46 -11.97
C ASN A 276 22.34 5.70 -11.07
N PHE A 277 22.05 5.53 -9.78
CA PHE A 277 22.37 6.51 -8.74
C PHE A 277 23.31 5.85 -7.73
N ASP A 278 24.56 6.32 -7.66
CA ASP A 278 25.54 5.80 -6.70
C ASP A 278 25.36 6.49 -5.34
N PRO A 279 25.01 5.75 -4.26
CA PRO A 279 24.83 6.32 -2.94
C PRO A 279 26.12 6.89 -2.33
N LYS A 280 27.31 6.44 -2.76
CA LYS A 280 28.60 6.92 -2.24
C LYS A 280 28.98 8.26 -2.83
N THR A 281 28.97 8.35 -4.16
CA THR A 281 29.35 9.59 -4.88
C THR A 281 28.18 10.57 -5.03
N LYS A 282 26.94 10.11 -4.81
CA LYS A 282 25.69 10.85 -5.03
C LYS A 282 25.50 11.30 -6.49
N LEU A 283 26.15 10.60 -7.41
CA LEU A 283 26.10 10.88 -8.84
C LEU A 283 25.10 9.96 -9.55
N ILE A 284 24.52 10.52 -10.59
CA ILE A 284 23.61 9.90 -11.54
C ILE A 284 24.41 9.65 -12.81
N THR A 285 24.47 8.40 -13.25
CA THR A 285 25.21 7.98 -14.45
C THR A 285 24.35 7.03 -15.29
N LEU A 286 24.74 6.78 -16.54
CA LEU A 286 24.17 5.66 -17.29
C LEU A 286 24.41 4.35 -16.52
N ALA A 287 23.42 3.46 -16.54
CA ALA A 287 23.58 2.12 -16.01
C ALA A 287 24.57 1.32 -16.89
N ASN A 288 25.23 0.31 -16.32
CA ASN A 288 25.99 -0.63 -17.13
C ASN A 288 25.03 -1.67 -17.74
N PRO A 289 24.81 -1.68 -19.07
CA PRO A 289 23.87 -2.60 -19.71
C PRO A 289 24.23 -4.08 -19.53
N GLN A 290 25.49 -4.41 -19.27
CA GLN A 290 25.91 -5.80 -19.01
C GLN A 290 25.32 -6.35 -17.70
N LEU A 291 25.00 -5.48 -16.73
CA LEU A 291 24.32 -5.87 -15.50
C LEU A 291 22.84 -6.24 -15.72
N ASN A 292 22.30 -5.95 -16.89
CA ASN A 292 20.95 -6.36 -17.29
C ASN A 292 20.92 -7.80 -17.85
N SER A 293 22.05 -8.53 -17.85
CA SER A 293 22.12 -9.89 -18.38
C SER A 293 21.44 -10.92 -17.46
N ILE A 294 20.73 -11.88 -18.06
CA ILE A 294 20.10 -13.01 -17.36
C ILE A 294 21.13 -14.11 -17.15
N THR A 295 21.29 -14.59 -15.92
CA THR A 295 22.14 -15.75 -15.62
C THR A 295 21.42 -17.08 -15.92
N LEU A 296 22.17 -18.14 -16.25
CA LEU A 296 21.61 -19.47 -16.57
C LEU A 296 20.72 -20.04 -15.43
N LYS A 297 21.01 -19.71 -14.17
CA LYS A 297 20.18 -20.09 -13.00
C LYS A 297 18.81 -19.39 -12.98
N GLN A 298 18.69 -18.18 -13.53
CA GLN A 298 17.45 -17.40 -13.59
C GLN A 298 16.49 -17.89 -14.69
N LYS A 299 17.00 -18.52 -15.76
CA LYS A 299 16.18 -19.11 -16.83
C LYS A 299 15.35 -20.31 -16.37
N GLN A 300 15.78 -21.02 -15.34
CA GLN A 300 15.13 -22.27 -14.87
C GLN A 300 14.07 -22.05 -13.78
N SER A 301 14.11 -20.93 -13.04
CA SER A 301 13.27 -20.73 -11.84
C SER A 301 11.96 -19.96 -12.05
N SER A 302 11.75 -19.27 -13.19
CA SER A 302 10.54 -18.45 -13.36
C SER A 302 10.19 -18.15 -14.82
N LYS A 303 9.36 -18.99 -15.44
CA LYS A 303 8.79 -18.73 -16.78
C LYS A 303 7.81 -17.55 -16.84
N GLN A 304 7.52 -16.83 -15.73
CA GLN A 304 6.35 -15.94 -15.65
C GLN A 304 6.62 -14.45 -15.32
N CYS A 305 7.87 -13.97 -15.20
CA CYS A 305 8.12 -12.57 -14.79
C CYS A 305 9.28 -11.83 -15.52
N PHE A 306 9.83 -12.37 -16.61
CA PHE A 306 10.89 -11.69 -17.38
C PHE A 306 10.29 -10.74 -18.43
N LYS A 307 11.01 -9.66 -18.77
CA LYS A 307 10.64 -8.69 -19.83
C LYS A 307 9.37 -7.85 -19.59
N THR A 308 9.03 -7.55 -18.32
CA THR A 308 7.88 -6.70 -17.97
C THR A 308 8.10 -5.20 -18.20
N LYS A 309 9.36 -4.77 -18.42
CA LYS A 309 9.75 -3.39 -18.72
C LYS A 309 10.54 -3.33 -20.04
N PRO A 310 10.42 -2.22 -20.81
CA PRO A 310 11.23 -2.04 -22.01
C PRO A 310 12.71 -1.87 -21.66
N CYS A 311 13.58 -2.38 -22.51
CA CYS A 311 15.01 -2.12 -22.43
C CYS A 311 15.31 -0.71 -22.95
N PHE A 312 15.74 0.20 -22.07
CA PHE A 312 16.07 1.58 -22.47
C PHE A 312 17.27 1.64 -23.43
N PHE A 313 18.26 0.78 -23.25
CA PHE A 313 19.39 0.73 -24.18
C PHE A 313 18.95 0.29 -25.57
N TYR A 314 18.05 -0.68 -25.67
CA TYR A 314 17.50 -1.09 -26.97
C TYR A 314 16.66 0.01 -27.61
N ALA A 315 15.81 0.68 -26.80
CA ALA A 315 14.82 1.62 -27.28
C ALA A 315 15.35 3.03 -27.57
N PHE A 316 16.41 3.48 -26.88
CA PHE A 316 16.85 4.88 -26.89
C PHE A 316 18.36 5.08 -27.07
N HIS A 317 19.21 4.09 -26.77
CA HIS A 317 20.65 4.27 -26.93
C HIS A 317 21.06 4.16 -28.43
N PRO A 318 21.90 5.06 -28.97
CA PRO A 318 22.28 5.04 -30.39
C PRO A 318 22.90 3.71 -30.87
N ASN A 319 23.67 3.06 -30.00
CA ASN A 319 24.29 1.76 -30.28
C ASN A 319 23.39 0.55 -29.94
N SER A 320 22.12 0.80 -29.61
CA SER A 320 21.18 -0.19 -29.08
C SER A 320 21.69 -0.90 -27.80
N CYS A 321 21.01 -1.97 -27.39
CA CYS A 321 21.43 -2.81 -26.29
C CYS A 321 22.57 -3.74 -26.72
N PRO A 322 23.69 -3.83 -25.98
CA PRO A 322 24.78 -4.75 -26.29
C PRO A 322 24.46 -6.22 -25.92
N LEU A 323 23.32 -6.48 -25.30
CA LEU A 323 22.83 -7.84 -25.02
C LEU A 323 21.89 -8.28 -26.13
N THR A 324 21.88 -9.58 -26.44
CA THR A 324 20.81 -10.16 -27.28
C THR A 324 19.48 -10.18 -26.52
N ASP A 325 18.35 -10.28 -27.22
CA ASP A 325 17.02 -10.33 -26.59
C ASP A 325 16.89 -11.55 -25.65
N GLU A 326 17.60 -12.66 -25.92
CA GLU A 326 17.63 -13.85 -25.07
C GLU A 326 18.53 -13.71 -23.84
N GLN A 327 19.42 -12.71 -23.85
CA GLN A 327 20.36 -12.41 -22.76
C GLN A 327 19.89 -11.24 -21.90
N CYS A 328 19.07 -10.33 -22.43
CA CYS A 328 18.59 -9.16 -21.70
C CYS A 328 17.38 -9.48 -20.80
N ALA A 329 17.42 -9.03 -19.55
CA ALA A 329 16.31 -9.15 -18.60
C ALA A 329 15.09 -8.27 -18.95
N PHE A 330 15.28 -7.31 -19.87
CA PHE A 330 14.29 -6.32 -20.29
C PHE A 330 13.86 -6.55 -21.74
N SER A 331 12.65 -6.11 -22.08
CA SER A 331 12.06 -6.39 -23.39
C SER A 331 12.71 -5.61 -24.52
N HIS A 332 13.11 -6.28 -25.61
CA HIS A 332 13.50 -5.67 -26.88
C HIS A 332 12.32 -5.64 -27.86
N CYS A 333 11.14 -5.19 -27.42
CA CYS A 333 10.04 -4.90 -28.33
C CYS A 333 10.27 -3.54 -28.99
N ASN A 334 10.24 -3.48 -30.32
CA ASN A 334 10.12 -2.22 -31.05
C ASN A 334 8.79 -1.53 -30.68
N LYS A 335 8.84 -0.19 -30.59
CA LYS A 335 7.66 0.64 -30.37
C LYS A 335 6.61 0.46 -31.45
#